data_AF-A0A1Y1VPS8-F1
#
_entry.id   AF-A0A1Y1VPS8-F1
#
_cell.length_a   1.000
_cell.length_b   1.000
_cell.length_c   1.000
_cell.angle_alpha   90.00
_cell.angle_beta   90.00
_cell.angle_gamma   90.00
#
_symmetry.space_group_name_H-M   'P 1'
#
loop_
_entity.id
_entity.type
_entity.pdbx_description
1 polymer ?
#
loop_
_entity_poly.entity_id
_entity_poly.type
_entity_poly.pdbx_seq_one_letter_code
_entity_poly.pdbx_strand_id
1 'polypeptide(L)'
;MIENFLQKKSVKYDIYFFFDSFTEKYGQDLVDLEEYLPKEHIDLFDQSLLNISCIYNHKIVGMPVTVDMNVLYSNKNLLEKYDKKPPKTWDELIETGKYIKEKEEELNNYVVGFNGMFSGTTLIIFLFYFTYIYYIKKIDIY
;
A
#
# COMPACT_ATOMS: atom_id res chain seq x y z
N MET A 1 3.47 16.11 16.40
CA MET A 1 2.47 15.42 15.57
C MET A 1 1.84 16.42 14.63
N ILE A 2 1.53 16.04 13.38
CA ILE A 2 1.02 16.93 12.31
C ILE A 2 -0.19 17.74 12.79
N GLU A 3 -1.10 17.10 13.52
CA GLU A 3 -2.29 17.71 14.15
C GLU A 3 -2.02 19.03 14.87
N ASN A 4 -0.95 19.08 15.69
CA ASN A 4 -0.64 20.29 16.45
C ASN A 4 -0.24 21.46 15.55
N PHE A 5 0.33 21.20 14.38
CA PHE A 5 0.70 22.25 13.43
C PHE A 5 -0.52 22.72 12.64
N LEU A 6 -1.35 21.79 12.16
CA LEU A 6 -2.58 22.09 11.43
C LEU A 6 -3.59 22.87 12.30
N GLN A 7 -3.88 22.38 13.51
CA GLN A 7 -4.82 23.04 14.44
C GLN A 7 -4.37 24.45 14.85
N LYS A 8 -3.05 24.67 14.95
CA LYS A 8 -2.48 25.99 15.26
C LYS A 8 -2.30 26.87 14.02
N LYS A 9 -2.68 26.39 12.83
CA LYS A 9 -2.42 27.05 11.53
C LYS A 9 -0.98 27.55 11.43
N SER A 10 -0.05 26.67 11.80
CA SER A 10 1.37 27.02 11.91
C SER A 10 1.99 27.19 10.52
N VAL A 11 2.71 28.30 10.31
CA VAL A 11 3.47 28.58 9.08
C VAL A 11 4.87 27.93 9.06
N LYS A 12 5.10 26.92 9.90
CA LYS A 12 6.43 26.30 10.02
C LYS A 12 6.75 25.38 8.84
N TYR A 13 5.74 24.74 8.27
CA TYR A 13 5.88 23.80 7.16
C TYR A 13 4.74 24.03 6.18
N ASP A 14 5.05 24.02 4.89
CA ASP A 14 4.07 24.20 3.82
C ASP A 14 3.55 22.87 3.29
N ILE A 15 4.31 21.78 3.45
CA ILE A 15 4.00 20.45 2.93
C ILE A 15 4.06 19.42 4.06
N TYR A 16 3.04 18.55 4.12
CA TYR A 16 2.94 17.45 5.07
C TYR A 16 2.84 16.11 4.33
N PHE A 17 3.61 15.12 4.78
CA PHE A 17 3.45 13.73 4.37
C PHE A 17 2.70 12.98 5.46
N PHE A 18 1.59 12.35 5.10
CA PHE A 18 0.76 11.56 6.00
C PHE A 18 0.13 10.40 5.23
N PHE A 19 -0.30 9.36 5.95
CA PHE A 19 -1.02 8.25 5.34
C PHE A 19 -2.42 8.70 4.91
N ASP A 20 -2.86 8.22 3.75
CA ASP A 20 -4.21 8.42 3.20
C ASP A 20 -5.33 8.17 4.20
N SER A 21 -5.14 7.20 5.11
CA SER A 21 -6.08 6.93 6.21
C SER A 21 -6.35 8.12 7.15
N PHE A 22 -5.55 9.18 7.10
CA PHE A 22 -5.78 10.42 7.84
C PHE A 22 -6.42 11.55 7.02
N THR A 23 -6.75 11.33 5.74
CA THR A 23 -7.40 12.35 4.90
C THR A 23 -8.69 12.87 5.53
N GLU A 24 -9.54 12.01 6.08
CA GLU A 24 -10.76 12.41 6.81
C GLU A 24 -10.46 13.26 8.06
N LYS A 25 -9.31 13.04 8.70
CA LYS A 25 -8.92 13.75 9.92
C LYS A 25 -8.34 15.13 9.63
N TYR A 26 -7.54 15.25 8.57
CA TYR A 26 -6.76 16.46 8.28
C TYR A 26 -7.35 17.30 7.15
N GLY A 27 -8.21 16.74 6.30
CA GLY A 27 -8.69 17.38 5.08
C GLY A 27 -9.34 18.74 5.29
N GLN A 28 -10.03 18.96 6.42
CA GLN A 28 -10.64 20.26 6.75
C GLN A 28 -9.61 21.40 6.94
N ASP A 29 -8.37 21.06 7.30
CA ASP A 29 -7.29 22.00 7.61
C ASP A 29 -6.30 22.13 6.45
N LEU A 30 -6.54 21.42 5.35
CA LEU A 30 -5.71 21.42 4.14
C LEU A 30 -6.39 22.24 3.03
N VAL A 31 -5.57 22.77 2.13
CA VAL A 31 -6.03 23.56 0.98
C VAL A 31 -6.60 22.66 -0.11
N ASP A 32 -7.43 23.23 -0.98
CA ASP A 32 -7.83 22.56 -2.22
C ASP A 32 -6.73 22.75 -3.26
N LEU A 33 -6.06 21.66 -3.63
CA LEU A 33 -4.95 21.69 -4.57
C LEU A 33 -5.40 22.03 -6.00
N GLU A 34 -6.68 21.87 -6.34
CA GLU A 34 -7.20 22.33 -7.64
C GLU A 34 -7.11 23.85 -7.82
N GLU A 35 -7.04 24.62 -6.71
CA GLU A 35 -6.86 26.08 -6.76
C GLU A 35 -5.41 26.48 -7.08
N TYR A 36 -4.44 25.59 -6.86
CA TYR A 36 -3.01 25.89 -6.94
C TYR A 36 -2.26 25.09 -8.02
N LEU A 37 -2.80 23.94 -8.43
CA LEU A 37 -2.17 23.06 -9.42
C LEU A 37 -2.95 23.10 -10.74
N PRO A 38 -2.26 23.30 -11.88
CA PRO A 38 -2.84 23.04 -13.19
C PRO A 38 -3.47 21.65 -13.27
N LYS A 39 -4.67 21.57 -13.84
CA LYS A 39 -5.39 20.30 -14.04
C LYS A 39 -4.53 19.24 -14.73
N GLU A 40 -3.70 19.65 -15.69
CA GLU A 40 -2.77 18.77 -16.41
C GLU A 40 -1.82 18.00 -15.48
N HIS A 41 -1.44 18.56 -14.31
CA HIS A 41 -0.61 17.87 -13.33
C HIS A 41 -1.40 16.88 -12.48
N ILE A 42 -2.66 17.18 -12.17
CA ILE A 42 -3.55 16.30 -11.42
C ILE A 42 -3.91 15.08 -12.30
N ASP A 43 -4.16 15.31 -13.59
CA ASP A 43 -4.49 14.29 -14.58
C ASP A 43 -3.33 13.31 -14.87
N LEU A 44 -2.11 13.57 -14.40
CA LEU A 44 -0.99 12.61 -14.44
C LEU A 44 -1.18 11.41 -13.51
N PHE A 45 -2.07 11.53 -12.52
CA PHE A 45 -2.29 10.51 -11.50
C PHE A 45 -3.54 9.68 -11.82
N ASP A 46 -3.54 8.43 -11.33
CA ASP A 46 -4.71 7.56 -11.43
C ASP A 46 -5.88 8.17 -10.65
N GLN A 47 -6.99 8.42 -11.36
CA GLN A 47 -8.16 9.09 -10.79
C GLN A 47 -8.87 8.22 -9.74
N SER A 48 -8.79 6.89 -9.87
CA SER A 48 -9.37 5.98 -8.86
C SER A 48 -8.58 6.07 -7.56
N LEU A 49 -7.25 6.18 -7.65
CA LEU A 49 -6.38 6.40 -6.49
C LEU A 49 -6.71 7.73 -5.80
N LEU A 50 -6.74 8.84 -6.56
CA LEU A 50 -7.06 10.16 -5.99
C LEU A 50 -8.40 10.16 -5.24
N ASN A 51 -9.43 9.56 -5.85
CA ASN A 51 -10.76 9.46 -5.26
C ASN A 51 -10.80 8.69 -3.94
N ILE A 52 -9.95 7.67 -3.78
CA ILE A 52 -9.94 6.82 -2.58
C ILE A 52 -9.06 7.43 -1.49
N SER A 53 -7.98 8.14 -1.83
CA SER A 53 -6.96 8.53 -0.86
C SER A 53 -6.83 10.03 -0.58
N CYS A 54 -7.25 10.90 -1.49
CA CYS A 54 -6.84 12.32 -1.48
C CYS A 54 -8.00 13.33 -1.52
N ILE A 55 -9.24 12.87 -1.59
CA ILE A 55 -10.42 13.75 -1.64
C ILE A 55 -11.05 13.89 -0.25
N TYR A 56 -11.36 15.14 0.12
CA TYR A 56 -12.15 15.46 1.30
C TYR A 56 -13.18 16.54 0.96
N ASN A 57 -14.46 16.31 1.24
CA ASN A 57 -15.55 17.26 0.93
C ASN A 57 -15.47 17.87 -0.49
N HIS A 58 -15.26 17.02 -1.51
CA HIS A 58 -15.12 17.40 -2.92
C HIS A 58 -13.87 18.23 -3.28
N LYS A 59 -12.89 18.33 -2.38
CA LYS A 59 -11.60 19.01 -2.61
C LYS A 59 -10.48 18.00 -2.73
N ILE A 60 -9.48 18.28 -3.57
CA ILE A 60 -8.26 17.48 -3.61
C ILE A 60 -7.30 18.05 -2.57
N VAL A 61 -7.21 17.40 -1.40
CA VAL A 61 -6.46 17.91 -0.23
C VAL A 61 -5.05 17.34 -0.12
N GLY A 62 -4.64 16.51 -1.08
CA GLY A 62 -3.32 15.89 -1.12
C GLY A 62 -3.01 15.28 -2.48
N MET A 63 -1.77 14.88 -2.68
CA MET A 63 -1.33 14.12 -3.87
C MET A 63 -0.63 12.83 -3.44
N PRO A 64 -0.84 11.72 -4.15
CA PRO A 64 -0.19 10.47 -3.84
C PRO A 64 1.30 10.57 -4.17
N VAL A 65 2.13 10.32 -3.17
CA VAL A 65 3.59 10.33 -3.31
C VAL A 65 4.08 8.91 -3.56
N THR A 66 3.59 8.00 -2.71
CA THR A 66 3.89 6.58 -2.75
C THR A 66 2.62 5.78 -2.59
N VAL A 67 2.48 4.72 -3.40
CA VAL A 67 1.44 3.71 -3.20
C VAL A 67 2.11 2.46 -2.70
N ASP A 68 1.59 1.91 -1.60
CA ASP A 68 1.99 0.62 -1.06
C ASP A 68 0.88 -0.40 -1.29
N MET A 69 1.24 -1.57 -1.85
CA MET A 69 0.29 -2.65 -2.10
C MET A 69 0.70 -3.93 -1.40
N ASN A 70 -0.32 -4.67 -0.98
CA ASN A 70 -0.21 -6.00 -0.43
C ASN A 70 -0.23 -7.04 -1.56
N VAL A 71 0.79 -7.88 -1.64
CA VAL A 71 0.90 -8.94 -2.67
C VAL A 71 1.14 -10.31 -2.01
N LEU A 72 1.05 -11.39 -2.78
CA LEU A 72 1.44 -12.73 -2.35
C LEU A 72 2.73 -13.14 -3.05
N TYR A 73 3.79 -13.44 -2.29
CA TYR A 73 4.97 -14.13 -2.84
C TYR A 73 4.86 -15.63 -2.60
N SER A 74 5.25 -16.39 -3.62
CA SER A 74 5.34 -17.84 -3.55
C SER A 74 6.72 -18.29 -4.01
N ASN A 75 7.25 -19.34 -3.38
CA ASN A 75 8.51 -19.94 -3.80
C ASN A 75 8.28 -20.77 -5.07
N LYS A 76 8.68 -20.22 -6.22
CA LYS A 76 8.50 -20.86 -7.53
C LYS A 76 9.11 -22.25 -7.60
N ASN A 77 10.29 -22.45 -7.01
CA ASN A 77 10.98 -23.75 -7.03
C ASN A 77 10.19 -24.82 -6.28
N LEU A 78 9.58 -24.47 -5.14
CA LEU A 78 8.73 -25.40 -4.39
C LEU A 78 7.42 -25.69 -5.13
N LEU A 79 6.81 -24.66 -5.75
CA LEU A 79 5.62 -24.86 -6.57
C LEU A 79 5.90 -25.81 -7.75
N GLU A 80 7.01 -25.61 -8.47
CA GLU A 80 7.42 -26.46 -9.59
C GLU A 80 7.77 -27.88 -9.14
N LYS A 81 8.53 -28.03 -8.04
CA LYS A 81 8.91 -29.34 -7.47
C LYS A 81 7.69 -30.23 -7.19
N TYR A 82 6.58 -29.63 -6.78
CA TYR A 82 5.37 -30.34 -6.38
C TYR A 82 4.21 -30.23 -7.39
N ASP A 83 4.48 -29.75 -8.60
CA ASP A 83 3.50 -29.54 -9.68
C ASP A 83 2.26 -28.74 -9.20
N LYS A 84 2.51 -27.65 -8.48
CA LYS A 84 1.50 -26.72 -7.96
C LYS A 84 1.52 -25.41 -8.73
N LYS A 85 0.33 -24.86 -8.98
CA LYS A 85 0.18 -23.51 -9.54
C LYS A 85 0.19 -22.47 -8.42
N PRO A 86 0.55 -21.20 -8.70
CA PRO A 86 0.35 -20.13 -7.74
C PRO A 86 -1.13 -20.06 -7.32
N PRO A 87 -1.43 -20.03 -6.01
CA PRO A 87 -2.80 -20.06 -5.52
C PRO A 87 -3.51 -18.75 -5.85
N LYS A 88 -4.79 -18.86 -6.22
CA LYS A 88 -5.68 -17.73 -6.56
C LYS A 88 -6.74 -17.46 -5.49
N THR A 89 -6.91 -18.40 -4.56
CA THR A 89 -7.85 -18.28 -3.44
C THR A 89 -7.14 -18.53 -2.12
N TRP A 90 -7.77 -18.10 -1.02
CA TRP A 90 -7.28 -18.38 0.31
C TRP A 90 -7.19 -19.88 0.57
N ASP A 91 -8.22 -20.65 0.20
CA ASP A 91 -8.25 -22.10 0.37
C ASP A 91 -7.12 -22.80 -0.40
N GLU A 92 -6.90 -22.43 -1.67
CA GLU A 92 -5.79 -22.96 -2.47
C GLU A 92 -4.43 -22.67 -1.83
N LEU A 93 -4.27 -21.49 -1.23
CA LEU A 93 -3.06 -21.11 -0.50
C LEU A 93 -2.87 -21.95 0.76
N ILE A 94 -3.94 -22.20 1.54
CA ILE A 94 -3.90 -23.08 2.73
C ILE A 94 -3.47 -24.49 2.31
N GLU A 95 -4.17 -25.06 1.34
CA GLU A 95 -3.99 -26.44 0.89
C GLU A 95 -2.61 -26.65 0.28
N THR A 96 -2.20 -25.76 -0.63
CA THR A 96 -0.88 -25.82 -1.28
C THR A 96 0.23 -25.63 -0.25
N GLY A 97 0.09 -24.67 0.66
CA GLY A 97 1.07 -24.41 1.71
C GLY A 97 1.23 -25.59 2.66
N LYS A 98 0.13 -26.19 3.14
CA LYS A 98 0.16 -27.38 4.00
C LYS A 98 0.81 -28.57 3.29
N TYR A 99 0.37 -28.86 2.06
CA TYR A 99 0.92 -29.96 1.27
C TYR A 99 2.43 -29.85 1.09
N ILE A 100 2.93 -28.69 0.65
CA ILE A 100 4.36 -28.47 0.43
C ILE A 100 5.13 -28.59 1.75
N LYS A 101 4.60 -28.00 2.83
CA LYS A 101 5.24 -28.07 4.14
C LYS A 101 5.39 -29.52 4.62
N GLU A 102 4.31 -30.30 4.60
CA GLU A 102 4.32 -31.71 5.01
C GLU A 102 5.31 -32.53 4.16
N LYS A 103 5.35 -32.29 2.84
CA LYS A 103 6.29 -32.98 1.94
C LYS A 103 7.75 -32.57 2.09
N GLU A 104 8.03 -31.36 2.53
CA GLU A 104 9.39 -30.94 2.84
C GLU A 104 9.84 -31.45 4.22
N GLU A 105 8.93 -31.50 5.20
CA GLU A 105 9.19 -32.10 6.52
C GLU A 105 9.50 -33.61 6.42
N GLU A 106 8.80 -34.36 5.55
CA GLU A 106 9.14 -35.75 5.21
C GLU A 106 10.58 -35.92 4.69
N LEU A 107 11.16 -34.87 4.10
CA LEU A 107 12.53 -34.84 3.57
C LEU A 107 13.54 -34.22 4.56
N ASN A 108 13.13 -33.95 5.81
CA ASN A 108 13.90 -33.21 6.81
C ASN A 108 14.25 -31.77 6.40
N ASN A 109 13.49 -31.16 5.48
CA ASN A 109 13.62 -29.77 5.11
C ASN A 109 12.64 -28.92 5.93
N TYR A 110 13.14 -27.82 6.49
CA TYR A 110 12.31 -26.92 7.27
C TYR A 110 11.74 -25.80 6.38
N VAL A 111 10.43 -25.86 6.15
CA VAL A 111 9.69 -24.83 5.41
C VAL A 111 8.65 -24.19 6.33
N VAL A 112 8.69 -22.86 6.41
CA VAL A 112 7.76 -22.08 7.24
C VAL A 112 6.96 -21.14 6.38
N GLY A 113 5.67 -21.11 6.66
CA GLY A 113 4.78 -20.07 6.20
C GLY A 113 4.81 -18.84 7.09
N PHE A 114 5.05 -17.66 6.50
CA PHE A 114 5.00 -16.39 7.24
C PHE A 114 3.75 -15.58 6.88
N ASN A 115 3.08 -15.06 7.91
CA ASN A 115 2.00 -14.07 7.78
C ASN A 115 2.34 -12.91 8.72
N GLY A 116 2.50 -11.70 8.17
CA GLY A 116 2.92 -10.54 8.95
C GLY A 116 1.88 -10.03 9.96
N MET A 117 0.63 -10.53 9.95
CA MET A 117 -0.48 -9.88 10.69
C MET A 117 -1.37 -10.81 11.54
N PHE A 118 -1.14 -12.13 11.57
CA PHE A 118 -1.96 -13.03 12.40
C PHE A 118 -1.11 -13.88 13.36
N SER A 119 -1.23 -13.60 14.66
CA SER A 119 -0.77 -14.53 15.70
C SER A 119 -1.78 -15.68 15.83
N GLY A 120 -1.47 -16.85 15.26
CA GLY A 120 -2.11 -18.11 15.69
C GLY A 120 -2.54 -19.10 14.62
N THR A 121 -2.52 -18.75 13.33
CA THR A 121 -2.78 -19.73 12.25
C THR A 121 -1.81 -19.51 11.09
N THR A 122 -0.98 -20.53 10.83
CA THR A 122 0.08 -20.49 9.82
C THR A 122 -0.53 -20.57 8.42
N LEU A 123 -0.66 -19.42 7.75
CA LEU A 123 -1.11 -19.27 6.36
C LEU A 123 -0.28 -18.20 5.65
N ILE A 124 0.41 -18.56 4.56
CA ILE A 124 1.50 -17.76 3.99
C ILE A 124 0.97 -16.54 3.22
N ILE A 125 1.16 -15.33 3.74
CA ILE A 125 1.02 -14.10 2.96
C ILE A 125 2.31 -13.32 3.15
N PHE A 126 3.14 -13.30 2.12
CA PHE A 126 4.27 -12.39 2.05
C PHE A 126 3.78 -11.03 1.57
N LEU A 127 3.42 -10.15 2.50
CA LEU A 127 3.22 -8.75 2.20
C LEU A 127 4.59 -8.07 2.09
N PHE A 128 5.11 -7.89 0.88
CA PHE A 128 6.08 -6.80 0.68
C PHE A 128 5.33 -5.56 0.25
N TYR A 129 5.68 -4.45 0.90
CA TYR A 129 5.37 -3.10 0.48
C TYR A 129 6.06 -2.85 -0.88
N PHE A 130 5.31 -2.86 -1.97
CA PHE A 130 5.77 -2.27 -3.21
C PHE A 130 5.47 -0.77 -3.17
N THR A 131 6.49 0.03 -2.87
CA THR A 131 6.40 1.48 -2.95
C THR A 131 6.59 1.92 -4.40
N TYR A 132 5.51 2.27 -5.10
CA TYR A 132 5.62 2.99 -6.36
C TYR A 132 5.83 4.47 -6.06
N ILE A 133 7.02 5.00 -6.33
CA ILE A 133 7.27 6.45 -6.30
C ILE A 133 6.76 7.01 -7.62
N TYR A 134 5.70 7.82 -7.57
CA TYR A 134 5.30 8.61 -8.73
C TYR A 134 6.32 9.72 -8.93
N TYR A 135 7.05 9.69 -10.05
CA TYR A 135 8.06 10.69 -10.37
C TYR A 135 7.39 12.04 -10.68
N ILE A 136 7.36 12.94 -9.69
CA ILE A 136 6.88 14.30 -9.89
C ILE A 136 7.90 15.04 -10.76
N LYS A 137 7.56 15.24 -12.05
CA LYS A 137 8.28 16.20 -12.90
C LYS A 137 8.07 17.59 -12.29
N LYS A 138 9.18 18.18 -11.83
CA LYS A 138 9.36 19.56 -11.35
C LYS A 138 8.09 20.43 -11.44
N ILE A 139 7.41 20.62 -10.32
CA ILE A 139 6.32 21.58 -10.19
C ILE A 139 6.98 22.94 -9.96
N ASP A 140 7.05 23.77 -11.00
CA ASP A 140 7.45 25.18 -10.84
C ASP A 140 6.22 25.93 -10.30
N ILE A 141 6.22 26.17 -8.99
CA ILE A 141 5.21 26.99 -8.30
C ILE A 141 5.62 28.46 -8.50
N TYR A 142 4.78 29.24 -9.16
CA TYR A 142 4.94 30.70 -9.34
C TYR A 142 4.15 31.47 -8.28
#